data_AF-A0A839WMN1-F1
#
_entry.id   AF-A0A839WMN1-F1
#
_cell.length_a   1.000
_cell.length_b   1.000
_cell.length_c   1.000
_cell.angle_alpha   90.00
_cell.angle_beta   90.00
_cell.angle_gamma   90.00
#
_symmetry.space_group_name_H-M   'P 1'
#
loop_
_entity.id
_entity.type
_entity.pdbx_description
1 polymer ?
#
loop_
_entity_poly.entity_id
_entity_poly.type
_entity_poly.pdbx_seq_one_letter_code
_entity_poly.pdbx_strand_id
1 'polypeptide(L)'
;MNYTFEERDEYQRKKIAINIKRLISYGIDISPIVIDGEWGTGKTEFCLKLQNFFSTDDIGCKVIYIDAFKEDHSDDPLLTMTAAIAAVLPPKEKTALISKAIPALKFGLKTTLKAGSNWLLRNNVDQLAEEFKDSLINTNNAIIDNTIESLIQEHIDLDGNLNALREKLKEISTNNKIIIIIDELDRCRPSYSVNLLEKIKHIFNVENVYFLLTTNKSQLQASVNHIYGSSINSKQYLDKFIKYTISLPLTHNDDYNYLIYNSIKHWDLLSNNSEKLKEVNNEYGSHIKDILMIKALSLREIETFARHLEIYQILADECAIKPRSPLCQALTRLISVYFSCFGEDTSNIDSFNKEALKKIMKSLRFESFPVDLTQNSKTPYYYYVIYGLMKEINFNPTSYIANDQAIQETIKFLDERYARMTFLNFSDYSYSKTLMKSLRILSFQSI
;
A
#
# COMPACT_ATOMS: atom_id res chain seq x y z
N MET A 1 19.90 3.07 -3.55
CA MET A 1 19.71 1.68 -3.07
C MET A 1 19.34 0.82 -4.26
N ASN A 2 19.98 -0.34 -4.41
CA ASN A 2 19.55 -1.32 -5.40
C ASN A 2 18.39 -2.12 -4.79
N TYR A 3 17.22 -2.10 -5.41
CA TYR A 3 16.09 -2.88 -4.92
C TYR A 3 16.26 -4.33 -5.35
N THR A 4 17.01 -5.14 -4.59
CA THR A 4 17.17 -6.58 -4.87
C THR A 4 16.72 -7.44 -3.70
N PHE A 5 16.33 -8.69 -3.98
CA PHE A 5 16.03 -9.66 -2.93
C PHE A 5 17.29 -10.17 -2.19
N GLU A 6 18.49 -10.00 -2.77
CA GLU A 6 19.74 -10.39 -2.09
C GLU A 6 20.16 -9.35 -1.04
N GLU A 7 19.93 -8.06 -1.31
CA GLU A 7 20.23 -7.00 -0.35
C GLU A 7 19.18 -6.92 0.76
N ARG A 8 17.89 -7.09 0.40
CA ARG A 8 16.77 -6.92 1.33
C ARG A 8 15.63 -7.90 1.02
N ASP A 9 15.48 -8.93 1.85
CA ASP A 9 14.31 -9.82 1.83
C ASP A 9 13.82 -10.16 3.24
N GLU A 10 13.67 -9.13 4.07
CA GLU A 10 13.32 -9.23 5.49
C GLU A 10 11.93 -9.82 5.73
N TYR A 11 11.11 -9.95 4.68
CA TYR A 11 9.77 -10.54 4.68
C TYR A 11 9.68 -11.86 3.89
N GLN A 12 10.83 -12.43 3.47
CA GLN A 12 10.92 -13.67 2.71
C GLN A 12 10.06 -13.73 1.43
N ARG A 13 9.93 -12.61 0.72
CA ARG A 13 9.09 -12.48 -0.47
C ARG A 13 9.79 -12.97 -1.74
N LYS A 14 11.10 -13.25 -1.72
CA LYS A 14 11.82 -13.87 -2.87
C LYS A 14 11.18 -15.18 -3.32
N LYS A 15 10.61 -15.96 -2.39
CA LYS A 15 9.86 -17.20 -2.70
C LYS A 15 8.68 -16.95 -3.66
N ILE A 16 8.00 -15.81 -3.52
CA ILE A 16 6.90 -15.40 -4.42
C ILE A 16 7.46 -15.15 -5.82
N ALA A 17 8.56 -14.41 -5.95
CA ALA A 17 9.22 -14.13 -7.23
C ALA A 17 9.65 -15.43 -7.95
N ILE A 18 10.23 -16.38 -7.21
CA ILE A 18 10.61 -17.71 -7.74
C ILE A 18 9.39 -18.46 -8.28
N ASN A 19 8.26 -18.44 -7.57
CA ASN A 19 7.05 -19.12 -8.01
C ASN A 19 6.41 -18.45 -9.24
N ILE A 20 6.36 -17.12 -9.29
CA ILE A 20 5.92 -16.38 -10.48
C ILE A 20 6.79 -16.77 -11.69
N LYS A 21 8.11 -16.77 -11.53
CA LYS A 21 9.05 -17.19 -12.57
C LYS A 21 8.75 -18.61 -13.06
N ARG A 22 8.57 -19.58 -12.15
CA ARG A 22 8.22 -20.95 -12.52
C ARG A 22 6.93 -21.00 -13.35
N LEU A 23 5.89 -20.31 -12.93
CA LEU A 23 4.61 -20.30 -13.65
C LEU A 23 4.75 -19.72 -15.07
N ILE A 24 5.49 -18.62 -15.21
CA ILE A 24 5.80 -18.01 -16.52
C ILE A 24 6.66 -18.94 -17.38
N SER A 25 7.61 -19.67 -16.78
CA SER A 25 8.45 -20.65 -17.49
C SER A 25 7.63 -21.80 -18.07
N TYR A 26 6.62 -22.31 -17.34
CA TYR A 26 5.74 -23.40 -17.80
C TYR A 26 4.70 -22.97 -18.86
N GLY A 27 4.54 -21.68 -19.12
CA GLY A 27 3.62 -21.20 -20.17
C GLY A 27 2.13 -21.36 -19.82
N ILE A 28 1.79 -21.42 -18.54
CA ILE A 28 0.40 -21.48 -18.10
C ILE A 28 -0.27 -20.13 -18.38
N ASP A 29 -1.50 -20.16 -18.88
CA ASP A 29 -2.28 -18.95 -19.13
C ASP A 29 -2.80 -18.32 -17.83
N ILE A 30 -1.92 -17.56 -17.15
CA ILE A 30 -2.19 -16.89 -15.88
C ILE A 30 -2.16 -15.36 -15.96
N SER A 31 -1.92 -14.81 -17.16
CA SER A 31 -1.83 -13.37 -17.39
C SER A 31 -3.20 -12.77 -17.69
N PRO A 32 -3.60 -11.65 -17.07
CA PRO A 32 -2.90 -10.89 -16.05
C PRO A 32 -2.91 -11.55 -14.67
N ILE A 33 -1.75 -11.50 -14.00
CA ILE A 33 -1.59 -11.82 -12.59
C ILE A 33 -1.79 -10.54 -11.79
N VAL A 34 -2.59 -10.59 -10.72
CA VAL A 34 -2.69 -9.50 -9.74
C VAL A 34 -1.86 -9.81 -8.51
N ILE A 35 -1.00 -8.87 -8.11
CA ILE A 35 -0.35 -8.86 -6.79
C ILE A 35 -1.15 -7.90 -5.91
N ASP A 36 -1.99 -8.48 -5.06
CA ASP A 36 -2.91 -7.78 -4.18
C ASP A 36 -2.28 -7.46 -2.83
N GLY A 37 -2.61 -6.30 -2.28
CA GLY A 37 -2.24 -5.92 -0.93
C GLY A 37 -2.77 -4.56 -0.56
N GLU A 38 -2.97 -4.33 0.74
CA GLU A 38 -3.38 -3.03 1.26
C GLU A 38 -2.33 -1.94 1.04
N TRP A 39 -2.70 -0.69 1.30
CA TRP A 39 -1.74 0.41 1.28
C TRP A 39 -0.65 0.21 2.34
N GLY A 40 0.58 0.60 2.00
CA GLY A 40 1.72 0.46 2.92
C GLY A 40 2.23 -0.98 3.11
N THR A 41 1.82 -1.94 2.29
CA THR A 41 2.30 -3.35 2.38
C THR A 41 3.63 -3.62 1.64
N GLY A 42 4.18 -2.64 0.92
CA GLY A 42 5.45 -2.77 0.19
C GLY A 42 5.31 -3.36 -1.23
N LYS A 43 4.17 -3.18 -1.90
CA LYS A 43 3.94 -3.61 -3.29
C LYS A 43 4.98 -3.05 -4.27
N THR A 44 5.17 -1.74 -4.29
CA THR A 44 6.15 -1.07 -5.17
C THR A 44 7.58 -1.59 -4.98
N GLU A 45 8.02 -1.75 -3.73
CA GLU A 45 9.35 -2.32 -3.45
C GLU A 45 9.45 -3.77 -3.94
N PHE A 46 8.39 -4.58 -3.78
CA PHE A 46 8.34 -5.92 -4.35
C PHE A 46 8.43 -5.91 -5.88
N CYS A 47 7.74 -5.00 -6.58
CA CYS A 47 7.80 -4.85 -8.03
C CYS A 47 9.19 -4.50 -8.55
N LEU A 48 9.86 -3.55 -7.89
CA LEU A 48 11.23 -3.15 -8.25
C LEU A 48 12.22 -4.29 -8.01
N LYS A 49 12.07 -5.03 -6.90
CA LYS A 49 12.85 -6.25 -6.63
C LYS A 49 12.58 -7.34 -7.65
N LEU A 50 11.32 -7.52 -8.05
CA LEU A 50 10.91 -8.49 -9.07
C LEU A 50 11.47 -8.15 -10.44
N GLN A 51 11.45 -6.87 -10.83
CA GLN A 51 12.09 -6.40 -12.06
C GLN A 51 13.57 -6.76 -12.07
N ASN A 52 14.29 -6.43 -10.99
CA ASN A 52 15.72 -6.75 -10.90
C ASN A 52 15.96 -8.27 -10.92
N PHE A 53 15.15 -9.05 -10.20
CA PHE A 53 15.23 -10.51 -10.14
C PHE A 53 15.14 -11.18 -11.51
N PHE A 54 14.21 -10.73 -12.37
CA PHE A 54 14.11 -11.22 -13.74
C PHE A 54 15.18 -10.63 -14.68
N SER A 55 15.70 -9.43 -14.40
CA SER A 55 16.70 -8.79 -15.27
C SER A 55 18.09 -9.41 -15.13
N THR A 56 18.38 -10.02 -13.99
CA THR A 56 19.66 -10.70 -13.71
C THR A 56 19.66 -12.17 -14.13
N ASP A 57 18.61 -12.65 -14.77
CA ASP A 57 18.33 -14.07 -14.96
C ASP A 57 18.48 -14.47 -16.44
N ASP A 58 19.07 -15.63 -16.71
CA ASP A 58 19.45 -16.09 -18.07
C ASP A 58 18.26 -16.57 -18.93
N ILE A 59 17.02 -16.33 -18.50
CA ILE A 59 15.80 -16.92 -19.11
C ILE A 59 15.36 -16.19 -20.40
N GLY A 60 16.05 -15.12 -20.79
CA GLY A 60 15.66 -14.35 -21.98
C GLY A 60 14.31 -13.66 -21.80
N CYS A 61 14.07 -13.10 -20.61
CA CYS A 61 12.89 -12.29 -20.31
C CYS A 61 13.24 -10.80 -20.41
N LYS A 62 12.42 -10.03 -21.14
CA LYS A 62 12.45 -8.57 -21.10
C LYS A 62 11.42 -8.08 -20.10
N VAL A 63 11.86 -7.38 -19.06
CA VAL A 63 10.96 -6.87 -18.02
C VAL A 63 10.80 -5.37 -18.11
N ILE A 64 9.55 -4.95 -18.20
CA ILE A 64 9.13 -3.56 -18.30
C ILE A 64 8.38 -3.23 -17.01
N TYR A 65 8.71 -2.08 -16.41
CA TYR A 65 8.00 -1.54 -15.26
C TYR A 65 7.30 -0.25 -15.66
N ILE A 66 6.01 -0.16 -15.38
CA ILE A 66 5.15 1.00 -15.65
C ILE A 66 4.51 1.41 -14.33
N ASP A 67 4.72 2.66 -13.93
CA ASP A 67 3.97 3.29 -12.84
C ASP A 67 2.69 3.90 -13.44
N ALA A 68 1.58 3.16 -13.39
CA ALA A 68 0.36 3.56 -14.07
C ALA A 68 -0.20 4.88 -13.55
N PHE A 69 -0.02 5.17 -12.25
CA PHE A 69 -0.51 6.41 -11.66
C PHE A 69 0.26 7.63 -12.16
N LYS A 70 1.59 7.54 -12.29
CA LYS A 70 2.36 8.60 -12.96
C LYS A 70 1.91 8.81 -14.40
N GLU A 71 1.46 7.75 -15.07
CA GLU A 71 1.05 7.76 -16.47
C GLU A 71 -0.42 8.03 -16.72
N ASP A 72 -1.23 8.20 -15.66
CA ASP A 72 -2.67 8.34 -15.80
C ASP A 72 -3.11 9.69 -16.38
N HIS A 73 -2.16 10.62 -16.58
CA HIS A 73 -2.32 11.87 -17.32
C HIS A 73 -2.38 11.65 -18.84
N SER A 74 -1.83 10.54 -19.34
CA SER A 74 -2.02 10.12 -20.72
C SER A 74 -3.48 9.70 -20.95
N ASP A 75 -4.09 10.16 -22.04
CA ASP A 75 -5.49 9.84 -22.31
C ASP A 75 -5.69 8.44 -22.92
N ASP A 76 -4.62 7.79 -23.43
CA ASP A 76 -4.70 6.45 -24.04
C ASP A 76 -3.69 5.44 -23.45
N PRO A 77 -4.13 4.46 -22.64
CA PRO A 77 -3.29 3.37 -22.14
C PRO A 77 -2.60 2.54 -23.23
N LEU A 78 -3.16 2.46 -24.45
CA LEU A 78 -2.53 1.77 -25.58
C LEU A 78 -1.20 2.42 -25.96
N LEU A 79 -1.12 3.77 -25.92
CA LEU A 79 0.10 4.51 -26.21
C LEU A 79 1.16 4.19 -25.15
N THR A 80 0.81 4.33 -23.88
CA THR A 80 1.71 4.09 -22.74
C THR A 80 2.30 2.69 -22.78
N MET A 81 1.47 1.66 -22.98
CA MET A 81 1.94 0.28 -23.06
C MET A 81 2.82 0.05 -24.30
N THR A 82 2.43 0.56 -25.46
CA THR A 82 3.21 0.39 -26.70
C THR A 82 4.57 1.07 -26.59
N ALA A 83 4.62 2.31 -26.08
CA ALA A 83 5.85 3.06 -25.91
C ALA A 83 6.79 2.35 -24.92
N ALA A 84 6.25 1.86 -23.80
CA ALA A 84 7.03 1.12 -22.80
C ALA A 84 7.60 -0.19 -23.37
N ILE A 85 6.84 -0.91 -24.20
CA ILE A 85 7.35 -2.09 -24.91
C ILE A 85 8.43 -1.69 -25.91
N ALA A 86 8.16 -0.70 -26.76
CA ALA A 86 9.09 -0.25 -27.80
C ALA A 86 10.45 0.19 -27.23
N ALA A 87 10.48 0.77 -26.03
CA ALA A 87 11.68 1.24 -25.35
C ALA A 87 12.69 0.13 -25.00
N VAL A 88 12.24 -1.12 -24.84
CA VAL A 88 13.11 -2.27 -24.51
C VAL A 88 13.42 -3.17 -25.71
N LEU A 89 12.98 -2.76 -26.91
CA LEU A 89 13.22 -3.49 -28.15
C LEU A 89 14.46 -2.97 -28.89
N PRO A 90 15.19 -3.85 -29.59
CA PRO A 90 16.24 -3.43 -30.50
C PRO A 90 15.66 -2.54 -31.62
N PRO A 91 16.46 -1.65 -32.25
CA PRO A 91 15.97 -0.65 -33.19
C PRO A 91 15.05 -1.17 -34.30
N LYS A 92 15.37 -2.32 -34.90
CA LYS A 92 14.57 -2.92 -35.98
C LYS A 92 13.17 -3.36 -35.51
N GLU A 93 13.10 -4.04 -34.36
CA GLU A 93 11.83 -4.48 -33.77
C GLU A 93 11.01 -3.31 -33.26
N LYS A 94 11.70 -2.32 -32.65
CA LYS A 94 11.13 -1.05 -32.20
C LYS A 94 10.40 -0.33 -33.34
N THR A 95 11.09 -0.02 -34.44
CA THR A 95 10.47 0.67 -35.60
C THR A 95 9.31 -0.12 -36.18
N ALA A 96 9.43 -1.45 -36.27
CA ALA A 96 8.36 -2.31 -36.74
C ALA A 96 7.11 -2.24 -35.83
N LEU A 97 7.29 -2.30 -34.51
CA LEU A 97 6.20 -2.18 -33.55
C LEU A 97 5.52 -0.81 -33.65
N ILE A 98 6.31 0.27 -33.65
CA ILE A 98 5.83 1.66 -33.77
C ILE A 98 4.96 1.79 -35.04
N SER A 99 5.45 1.29 -36.18
CA SER A 99 4.73 1.36 -37.46
C SER A 99 3.37 0.65 -37.45
N LYS A 100 3.24 -0.42 -36.67
CA LYS A 100 1.98 -1.18 -36.50
C LYS A 100 1.06 -0.58 -35.45
N ALA A 101 1.62 0.11 -34.46
CA ALA A 101 0.84 0.75 -33.41
C ALA A 101 0.26 2.10 -33.82
N ILE A 102 0.95 2.90 -34.65
CA ILE A 102 0.48 4.22 -35.10
C ILE A 102 -0.95 4.14 -35.69
N PRO A 103 -1.26 3.23 -36.63
CA PRO A 103 -2.62 3.10 -37.15
C PRO A 103 -3.64 2.81 -36.05
N ALA A 104 -3.35 1.88 -35.13
CA ALA A 104 -4.27 1.54 -34.03
C ALA A 104 -4.50 2.71 -33.05
N LEU A 105 -3.47 3.53 -32.80
CA LEU A 105 -3.51 4.67 -31.89
C LEU A 105 -4.31 5.86 -32.46
N LYS A 106 -4.27 6.07 -33.79
CA LYS A 106 -4.98 7.19 -34.45
C LYS A 106 -6.48 7.19 -34.17
N PHE A 107 -7.08 6.02 -34.08
CA PHE A 107 -8.52 5.89 -33.89
C PHE A 107 -8.95 5.92 -32.40
N GLY A 108 -8.01 5.72 -31.47
CA GLY A 108 -8.26 5.81 -30.02
C GLY A 108 -8.15 7.23 -29.46
N LEU A 109 -7.37 8.09 -30.12
CA LEU A 109 -7.09 9.45 -29.69
C LEU A 109 -8.15 10.44 -30.19
N LYS A 110 -9.14 10.75 -29.35
CA LYS A 110 -10.02 11.91 -29.54
C LYS A 110 -9.23 13.20 -29.30
N THR A 111 -8.56 13.74 -30.32
CA THR A 111 -8.23 15.18 -30.55
C THR A 111 -7.93 16.10 -29.34
N THR A 112 -7.34 15.61 -28.24
CA THR A 112 -6.96 16.47 -27.11
C THR A 112 -5.70 15.95 -26.41
N LEU A 113 -4.60 15.84 -27.15
CA LEU A 113 -3.29 15.67 -26.53
C LEU A 113 -2.93 16.98 -25.79
N LYS A 114 -3.23 17.06 -24.49
CA LYS A 114 -2.75 18.18 -23.66
C LYS A 114 -1.22 18.15 -23.63
N ALA A 115 -0.59 19.24 -24.06
CA ALA A 115 0.85 19.43 -24.17
C ALA A 115 1.53 19.59 -22.79
N GLY A 116 1.42 18.57 -21.93
CA GLY A 116 2.08 18.54 -20.63
C GLY A 116 2.29 17.10 -20.18
N SER A 117 3.39 16.48 -20.60
CA SER A 117 3.79 15.16 -20.13
C SER A 117 5.30 15.14 -19.91
N ASN A 118 5.74 15.34 -18.67
CA ASN A 118 7.03 14.83 -18.21
C ASN A 118 6.80 13.36 -17.86
N TRP A 119 6.99 12.48 -18.84
CA TRP A 119 6.86 11.03 -18.73
C TRP A 119 8.06 10.53 -17.92
N LEU A 120 7.91 10.33 -16.61
CA LEU A 120 9.03 10.04 -15.71
C LEU A 120 9.51 8.58 -15.82
N LEU A 121 10.10 8.24 -16.96
CA LEU A 121 10.73 6.96 -17.24
C LEU A 121 12.00 7.24 -18.05
N ARG A 122 13.14 7.18 -17.34
CA ARG A 122 14.54 7.30 -17.81
C ARG A 122 14.73 7.73 -19.28
N ASN A 123 15.15 8.98 -19.50
CA ASN A 123 15.77 9.68 -20.65
C ASN A 123 15.56 9.21 -22.13
N ASN A 124 15.31 7.94 -22.43
CA ASN A 124 15.20 7.39 -23.78
C ASN A 124 13.76 7.28 -24.30
N VAL A 125 12.76 7.51 -23.44
CA VAL A 125 11.35 7.30 -23.84
C VAL A 125 10.57 8.60 -24.01
N ASP A 126 11.01 9.71 -23.42
CA ASP A 126 10.47 11.04 -23.72
C ASP A 126 10.55 11.34 -25.22
N GLN A 127 11.71 11.08 -25.82
CA GLN A 127 11.94 11.22 -27.26
C GLN A 127 11.02 10.29 -28.09
N LEU A 128 10.72 9.09 -27.57
CA LEU A 128 9.84 8.16 -28.27
C LEU A 128 8.38 8.59 -28.25
N ALA A 129 7.90 9.05 -27.11
CA ALA A 129 6.54 9.55 -26.98
C ALA A 129 6.34 10.77 -27.90
N GLU A 130 7.34 11.66 -28.01
CA GLU A 130 7.34 12.75 -28.98
C GLU A 130 7.32 12.23 -30.42
N GLU A 131 8.16 11.26 -30.79
CA GLU A 131 8.13 10.63 -32.12
C GLU A 131 6.75 10.05 -32.48
N PHE A 132 6.08 9.39 -31.53
CA PHE A 132 4.70 8.92 -31.70
C PHE A 132 3.72 10.07 -31.87
N LYS A 133 3.79 11.10 -31.01
CA LYS A 133 2.89 12.26 -31.04
C LYS A 133 3.03 13.03 -32.36
N ASP A 134 4.24 13.34 -32.78
CA ASP A 134 4.50 14.07 -34.04
C ASP A 134 3.99 13.28 -35.25
N SER A 135 4.20 11.96 -35.26
CA SER A 135 3.70 11.07 -36.31
C SER A 135 2.17 11.02 -36.36
N LEU A 136 1.50 11.16 -35.21
CA LEU A 136 0.04 11.21 -35.12
C LEU A 136 -0.51 12.57 -35.58
N ILE A 137 0.08 13.68 -35.12
CA ILE A 137 -0.34 15.05 -35.44
C ILE A 137 -0.17 15.35 -36.94
N ASN A 138 0.91 14.88 -37.57
CA ASN A 138 1.17 15.13 -38.99
C ASN A 138 0.23 14.37 -39.96
N THR A 139 -0.63 13.49 -39.45
CA THR A 139 -1.60 12.73 -40.30
C THR A 139 -3.01 13.33 -40.27
N ASN A 140 -3.25 14.45 -39.56
CA ASN A 140 -4.58 14.99 -39.28
C ASN A 140 -5.28 15.71 -40.46
N ASN A 141 -4.76 15.65 -41.68
CA ASN A 141 -5.31 16.39 -42.82
C ASN A 141 -6.37 15.64 -43.63
N ALA A 142 -6.94 14.55 -43.12
CA ALA A 142 -8.00 13.85 -43.85
C ALA A 142 -9.04 13.20 -42.93
N ILE A 143 -10.30 13.37 -43.33
CA ILE A 143 -11.47 12.54 -43.05
C ILE A 143 -12.36 13.05 -41.91
N ILE A 144 -13.33 13.89 -42.28
CA ILE A 144 -14.66 13.90 -41.67
C ILE A 144 -15.64 13.62 -42.80
N ASP A 145 -15.98 12.34 -43.00
CA ASP A 145 -17.15 11.96 -43.79
C ASP A 145 -18.04 11.09 -42.90
N ASN A 146 -19.17 11.66 -42.47
CA ASN A 146 -20.15 11.05 -41.57
C ASN A 146 -21.10 10.12 -42.35
N THR A 147 -20.66 8.89 -42.62
CA THR A 147 -21.50 7.83 -43.21
C THR A 147 -21.45 6.59 -42.32
N ILE A 148 -22.55 5.84 -42.22
CA ILE A 148 -22.55 4.57 -41.46
C ILE A 148 -21.53 3.59 -42.05
N GLU A 149 -21.33 3.61 -43.37
CA GLU A 149 -20.29 2.83 -44.05
C GLU A 149 -18.87 3.28 -43.69
N SER A 150 -18.61 4.58 -43.53
CA SER A 150 -17.28 5.04 -43.07
C SER A 150 -17.04 4.63 -41.61
N LEU A 151 -18.04 4.72 -40.72
CA LEU A 151 -17.92 4.22 -39.35
C LEU A 151 -17.68 2.70 -39.28
N ILE A 152 -18.32 1.92 -40.15
CA ILE A 152 -18.11 0.46 -40.24
C ILE A 152 -16.71 0.17 -40.79
N GLN A 153 -16.27 0.87 -41.84
CA GLN A 153 -14.94 0.69 -42.42
C GLN A 153 -13.86 1.11 -41.43
N GLU A 154 -14.05 2.23 -40.70
CA GLU A 154 -13.19 2.68 -39.61
C GLU A 154 -13.07 1.61 -38.51
N HIS A 155 -14.18 0.94 -38.16
CA HIS A 155 -14.16 -0.14 -37.18
C HIS A 155 -13.43 -1.41 -37.68
N ILE A 156 -13.63 -1.78 -38.95
CA ILE A 156 -12.91 -2.90 -39.59
C ILE A 156 -11.42 -2.62 -39.64
N ASP A 157 -11.03 -1.40 -40.04
CA ASP A 157 -9.64 -0.97 -40.13
C ASP A 157 -8.99 -0.94 -38.75
N LEU A 158 -9.73 -0.51 -37.72
CA LEU A 158 -9.33 -0.56 -36.32
C LEU A 158 -8.99 -1.98 -35.85
N ASP A 159 -9.89 -2.94 -36.06
CA ASP A 159 -9.67 -4.33 -35.67
C ASP A 159 -8.50 -4.95 -36.45
N GLY A 160 -8.39 -4.65 -37.75
CA GLY A 160 -7.25 -5.03 -38.58
C GLY A 160 -5.91 -4.50 -38.05
N ASN A 161 -5.88 -3.23 -37.65
CA ASN A 161 -4.69 -2.59 -37.09
C ASN A 161 -4.31 -3.17 -35.71
N LEU A 162 -5.30 -3.42 -34.85
CA LEU A 162 -5.07 -4.08 -33.55
C LEU A 162 -4.56 -5.51 -33.73
N ASN A 163 -5.10 -6.25 -34.71
CA ASN A 163 -4.59 -7.59 -35.05
C ASN A 163 -3.15 -7.53 -35.56
N ALA A 164 -2.81 -6.56 -36.42
CA ALA A 164 -1.44 -6.40 -36.91
C ALA A 164 -0.46 -6.07 -35.77
N LEU A 165 -0.89 -5.28 -34.78
CA LEU A 165 -0.11 -5.01 -33.56
C LEU A 165 0.09 -6.30 -32.73
N ARG A 166 -0.98 -7.08 -32.52
CA ARG A 166 -0.92 -8.37 -31.80
C ARG A 166 0.05 -9.35 -32.45
N GLU A 167 -0.05 -9.55 -33.77
CA GLU A 167 0.83 -10.45 -34.50
C GLU A 167 2.29 -10.00 -34.43
N LYS A 168 2.54 -8.69 -34.50
CA LYS A 168 3.91 -8.16 -34.33
C LYS A 168 4.43 -8.40 -32.91
N LEU A 169 3.61 -8.20 -31.88
CA LEU A 169 3.97 -8.50 -30.50
C LEU A 169 4.23 -10.00 -30.29
N LYS A 170 3.47 -10.87 -30.95
CA LYS A 170 3.67 -12.33 -30.93
C LYS A 170 5.01 -12.71 -31.54
N GLU A 171 5.33 -12.16 -32.70
CA GLU A 171 6.63 -12.36 -33.36
C GLU A 171 7.80 -11.95 -32.45
N ILE A 172 7.70 -10.77 -31.83
CA ILE A 172 8.73 -10.25 -30.93
C ILE A 172 8.90 -11.13 -29.67
N SER A 173 7.78 -11.53 -29.07
CA SER A 173 7.78 -12.30 -27.82
C SER A 173 8.12 -13.79 -27.98
N THR A 174 8.19 -14.28 -29.22
CA THR A 174 8.65 -15.65 -29.52
C THR A 174 10.12 -15.86 -29.13
N ASN A 175 10.96 -14.82 -29.34
CA ASN A 175 12.39 -14.90 -29.03
C ASN A 175 12.70 -14.58 -27.57
N ASN A 176 11.93 -13.66 -26.96
CA ASN A 176 12.11 -13.26 -25.57
C ASN A 176 10.75 -13.01 -24.93
N LYS A 177 10.46 -13.67 -23.81
CA LYS A 177 9.21 -13.41 -23.07
C LYS A 177 9.20 -11.95 -22.59
N ILE A 178 8.05 -11.30 -22.68
CA ILE A 178 7.88 -9.92 -22.22
C ILE A 178 7.05 -9.95 -20.94
N ILE A 179 7.61 -9.40 -19.86
CA ILE A 179 6.92 -9.25 -18.58
C ILE A 179 6.67 -7.77 -18.36
N ILE A 180 5.41 -7.38 -18.23
CA ILE A 180 5.00 -5.99 -18.01
C ILE A 180 4.42 -5.89 -16.60
N ILE A 181 5.17 -5.24 -15.72
CA ILE A 181 4.75 -4.92 -14.36
C ILE A 181 4.07 -3.56 -14.40
N ILE A 182 2.80 -3.50 -13.97
CA ILE A 182 2.00 -2.29 -13.88
C ILE A 182 1.72 -2.01 -12.40
N ASP A 183 2.34 -0.97 -11.87
CA ASP A 183 2.17 -0.55 -10.47
C ASP A 183 1.21 0.64 -10.31
N GLU A 184 0.69 0.78 -9.10
CA GLU A 184 -0.22 1.85 -8.67
C GLU A 184 -1.53 1.98 -9.47
N LEU A 185 -2.02 0.88 -10.06
CA LEU A 185 -3.25 0.88 -10.86
C LEU A 185 -4.48 1.34 -10.06
N ASP A 186 -4.54 1.05 -8.75
CA ASP A 186 -5.64 1.49 -7.86
C ASP A 186 -5.65 2.99 -7.57
N ARG A 187 -4.57 3.72 -7.92
CA ARG A 187 -4.50 5.18 -7.71
C ARG A 187 -4.88 5.99 -8.95
N CYS A 188 -4.92 5.35 -10.12
CA CYS A 188 -5.29 6.00 -11.36
C CYS A 188 -6.73 6.53 -11.30
N ARG A 189 -7.02 7.55 -12.13
CA ARG A 189 -8.41 7.94 -12.45
C ARG A 189 -9.24 6.70 -12.80
N PRO A 190 -10.48 6.55 -12.28
CA PRO A 190 -11.28 5.35 -12.52
C PRO A 190 -11.42 4.96 -14.00
N SER A 191 -11.64 5.94 -14.87
CA SER A 191 -11.77 5.71 -16.32
C SER A 191 -10.49 5.17 -16.95
N TYR A 192 -9.33 5.69 -16.53
CA TYR A 192 -8.03 5.21 -17.00
C TYR A 192 -7.77 3.78 -16.55
N SER A 193 -7.99 3.47 -15.27
CA SER A 193 -7.75 2.13 -14.73
C SER A 193 -8.59 1.04 -15.41
N VAL A 194 -9.87 1.31 -15.66
CA VAL A 194 -10.79 0.40 -16.35
C VAL A 194 -10.38 0.25 -17.81
N ASN A 195 -10.09 1.36 -18.50
CA ASN A 195 -9.62 1.33 -19.89
C ASN A 195 -8.32 0.53 -20.03
N LEU A 196 -7.34 0.72 -19.13
CA LEU A 196 -6.09 -0.05 -19.12
C LEU A 196 -6.37 -1.57 -19.02
N LEU A 197 -7.24 -2.00 -18.10
CA LEU A 197 -7.63 -3.41 -17.98
C LEU A 197 -8.28 -3.97 -19.25
N GLU A 198 -9.14 -3.18 -19.90
CA GLU A 198 -9.75 -3.54 -21.18
C GLU A 198 -8.71 -3.71 -22.29
N LYS A 199 -7.78 -2.76 -22.41
CA LYS A 199 -6.71 -2.84 -23.41
C LYS A 199 -5.80 -4.04 -23.15
N ILE A 200 -5.45 -4.33 -21.90
CA ILE A 200 -4.65 -5.53 -21.55
C ILE A 200 -5.36 -6.80 -22.02
N LYS A 201 -6.64 -6.97 -21.68
CA LYS A 201 -7.40 -8.18 -22.03
C LYS A 201 -7.63 -8.33 -23.53
N HIS A 202 -8.02 -7.25 -24.20
CA HIS A 202 -8.43 -7.33 -25.59
C HIS A 202 -7.25 -7.23 -26.54
N ILE A 203 -6.24 -6.41 -26.24
CA ILE A 203 -5.14 -6.11 -27.18
C ILE A 203 -3.89 -6.88 -26.81
N PHE A 204 -3.51 -6.91 -25.54
CA PHE A 204 -2.21 -7.47 -25.13
C PHE A 204 -2.27 -8.90 -24.59
N ASN A 205 -3.40 -9.60 -24.72
CA ASN A 205 -3.50 -11.03 -24.47
C ASN A 205 -2.80 -11.81 -25.60
N VAL A 206 -1.48 -11.73 -25.62
CA VAL A 206 -0.58 -12.31 -26.62
C VAL A 206 0.29 -13.36 -25.94
N GLU A 207 0.53 -14.47 -26.64
CA GLU A 207 1.41 -15.54 -26.16
C GLU A 207 2.80 -14.98 -25.79
N ASN A 208 3.39 -15.46 -24.70
CA ASN A 208 4.68 -14.97 -24.18
C ASN A 208 4.72 -13.50 -23.73
N VAL A 209 3.57 -12.83 -23.62
CA VAL A 209 3.43 -11.51 -22.99
C VAL A 209 2.64 -11.64 -21.69
N TYR A 210 3.29 -11.33 -20.56
CA TYR A 210 2.74 -11.51 -19.22
C TYR A 210 2.55 -10.18 -18.52
N PHE A 211 1.35 -9.95 -17.97
CA PHE A 211 1.04 -8.77 -17.17
C PHE A 211 1.02 -9.11 -15.69
N LEU A 212 1.73 -8.32 -14.89
CA LEU A 212 1.70 -8.35 -13.43
C LEU A 212 1.18 -7.01 -12.93
N LEU A 213 -0.04 -7.00 -12.41
CA LEU A 213 -0.73 -5.79 -11.95
C LEU A 213 -0.61 -5.71 -10.43
N THR A 214 -0.05 -4.63 -9.89
CA THR A 214 0.07 -4.45 -8.45
C THR A 214 -0.89 -3.38 -7.99
N THR A 215 -1.80 -3.78 -7.11
CA THR A 215 -3.00 -2.97 -6.81
C THR A 215 -3.56 -3.32 -5.43
N ASN A 216 -4.50 -2.51 -4.95
CA ASN A 216 -5.45 -2.90 -3.91
C ASN A 216 -6.75 -3.31 -4.59
N LYS A 217 -7.11 -4.60 -4.52
CA LYS A 217 -8.28 -5.14 -5.21
C LYS A 217 -9.59 -4.49 -4.78
N SER A 218 -9.71 -4.03 -3.53
CA SER A 218 -10.92 -3.34 -3.06
C SER A 218 -11.07 -1.95 -3.68
N GLN A 219 -9.96 -1.22 -3.82
CA GLN A 219 -9.94 0.10 -4.46
C GLN A 219 -10.17 -0.01 -5.97
N LEU A 220 -9.61 -1.04 -6.61
CA LEU A 220 -9.87 -1.30 -8.03
C LEU A 220 -11.35 -1.63 -8.30
N GLN A 221 -12.01 -2.37 -7.40
CA GLN A 221 -13.47 -2.58 -7.47
C GLN A 221 -14.25 -1.27 -7.32
N ALA A 222 -13.80 -0.38 -6.44
CA ALA A 222 -14.41 0.95 -6.29
C ALA A 222 -14.30 1.77 -7.59
N SER A 223 -13.16 1.70 -8.30
CA SER A 223 -13.01 2.33 -9.62
C SER A 223 -13.98 1.77 -10.66
N VAL A 224 -14.20 0.45 -10.70
CA VAL A 224 -15.20 -0.17 -11.59
C VAL A 224 -16.62 0.30 -11.23
N ASN A 225 -16.97 0.31 -9.95
CA ASN A 225 -18.27 0.80 -9.49
C ASN A 225 -18.49 2.28 -9.84
N HIS A 226 -17.43 3.10 -9.83
CA HIS A 226 -17.52 4.50 -10.24
C HIS A 226 -17.88 4.66 -11.73
N ILE A 227 -17.36 3.78 -12.60
CA ILE A 227 -17.60 3.84 -14.05
C ILE A 227 -18.95 3.27 -14.46
N TYR A 228 -19.36 2.14 -13.89
CA TYR A 228 -20.57 1.43 -14.31
C TYR A 228 -21.74 1.54 -13.31
N GLY A 229 -21.55 2.23 -12.18
CA GLY A 229 -22.54 2.36 -11.12
C GLY A 229 -22.49 1.23 -10.08
N SER A 230 -23.08 1.48 -8.92
CA SER A 230 -23.06 0.56 -7.76
C SER A 230 -23.90 -0.71 -7.93
N SER A 231 -24.76 -0.77 -8.95
CA SER A 231 -25.56 -1.96 -9.26
C SER A 231 -24.76 -3.08 -9.92
N ILE A 232 -23.56 -2.78 -10.44
CA ILE A 232 -22.70 -3.81 -11.05
C ILE A 232 -22.00 -4.62 -9.97
N ASN A 233 -21.84 -5.91 -10.22
CA ASN A 233 -20.93 -6.73 -9.41
C ASN A 233 -19.49 -6.52 -9.91
N SER A 234 -18.79 -5.53 -9.36
CA SER A 234 -17.41 -5.21 -9.74
C SER A 234 -16.43 -6.36 -9.52
N LYS A 235 -16.66 -7.21 -8.52
CA LYS A 235 -15.85 -8.42 -8.33
C LYS A 235 -15.97 -9.35 -9.55
N GLN A 236 -17.19 -9.69 -9.96
CA GLN A 236 -17.42 -10.52 -11.15
C GLN A 236 -16.95 -9.85 -12.44
N TYR A 237 -17.05 -8.52 -12.53
CA TYR A 237 -16.46 -7.78 -13.64
C TYR A 237 -14.94 -8.02 -13.70
N LEU A 238 -14.21 -7.80 -12.59
CA LEU A 238 -12.77 -7.99 -12.53
C LEU A 238 -12.33 -9.45 -12.74
N ASP A 239 -13.14 -10.43 -12.31
CA ASP A 239 -12.87 -11.85 -12.54
C ASP A 239 -12.86 -12.21 -14.05
N LYS A 240 -13.48 -11.38 -14.92
CA LYS A 240 -13.36 -11.54 -16.38
C LYS A 240 -12.00 -11.11 -16.93
N PHE A 241 -11.20 -10.36 -16.16
CA PHE A 241 -9.90 -9.83 -16.58
C PHE A 241 -8.75 -10.49 -15.84
N ILE A 242 -8.90 -10.75 -14.54
CA ILE A 242 -7.83 -11.29 -13.69
C ILE A 242 -7.84 -12.82 -13.76
N LYS A 243 -6.75 -13.43 -14.24
CA LYS A 243 -6.64 -14.90 -14.31
C LYS A 243 -6.07 -15.51 -13.03
N TYR A 244 -5.19 -14.78 -12.33
CA TYR A 244 -4.59 -15.25 -11.08
C TYR A 244 -4.37 -14.11 -10.10
N THR A 245 -4.52 -14.36 -8.80
CA THR A 245 -4.28 -13.36 -7.74
C THR A 245 -3.30 -13.93 -6.71
N ILE A 246 -2.30 -13.13 -6.35
CA ILE A 246 -1.32 -13.38 -5.31
C ILE A 246 -1.48 -12.29 -4.27
N SER A 247 -1.88 -12.63 -3.05
CA SER A 247 -1.88 -11.68 -1.95
C SER A 247 -0.48 -11.61 -1.33
N LEU A 248 0.09 -10.40 -1.19
CA LEU A 248 1.33 -10.24 -0.45
C LEU A 248 1.10 -10.58 1.02
N PRO A 249 1.90 -11.46 1.61
CA PRO A 249 1.67 -11.91 2.97
C PRO A 249 1.98 -10.79 3.96
N LEU A 250 1.20 -10.74 5.05
CA LEU A 250 1.40 -9.86 6.20
C LEU A 250 2.33 -10.49 7.25
N THR A 251 2.64 -11.77 7.09
CA THR A 251 3.49 -12.56 7.96
C THR A 251 4.53 -13.33 7.14
N HIS A 252 5.61 -13.76 7.79
CA HIS A 252 6.56 -14.71 7.24
C HIS A 252 7.01 -15.66 8.35
N ASN A 253 7.59 -16.81 7.96
CA ASN A 253 8.22 -17.71 8.91
C ASN A 253 9.68 -17.29 9.11
N ASP A 254 10.17 -17.26 10.33
CA ASP A 254 11.61 -17.14 10.58
C ASP A 254 12.35 -18.46 10.29
N ASP A 255 13.66 -18.47 10.55
CA ASP A 255 14.52 -19.64 10.33
C ASP A 255 14.13 -20.87 11.19
N TYR A 256 13.33 -20.66 12.23
CA TYR A 256 12.83 -21.68 13.15
C TYR A 256 11.34 -22.04 12.90
N ASN A 257 10.75 -21.56 11.80
CA ASN A 257 9.35 -21.73 11.44
C ASN A 257 8.34 -21.08 12.39
N TYR A 258 8.74 -20.07 13.16
CA TYR A 258 7.79 -19.23 13.88
C TYR A 258 7.20 -18.18 12.96
N LEU A 259 5.88 -18.02 13.04
CA LEU A 259 5.16 -17.01 12.27
C LEU A 259 5.39 -15.61 12.87
N ILE A 260 6.02 -14.73 12.10
CA ILE A 260 6.32 -13.35 12.48
C ILE A 260 5.49 -12.39 11.62
N TYR A 261 4.86 -11.40 12.26
CA TYR A 261 4.21 -10.30 11.56
C TYR A 261 5.24 -9.36 10.94
N ASN A 262 5.06 -9.04 9.66
CA ASN A 262 5.96 -8.15 8.92
C ASN A 262 6.02 -6.75 9.54
N SER A 263 4.92 -6.27 10.12
CA SER A 263 4.87 -5.00 10.87
C SER A 263 5.81 -5.00 12.08
N ILE A 264 5.88 -6.11 12.82
CA ILE A 264 6.76 -6.27 13.98
C ILE A 264 8.22 -6.37 13.56
N LYS A 265 8.50 -7.14 12.50
CA LYS A 265 9.85 -7.20 11.92
C LYS A 265 10.30 -5.82 11.44
N HIS A 266 9.41 -5.05 10.80
CA HIS A 266 9.70 -3.69 10.34
C HIS A 266 9.97 -2.73 11.49
N TRP A 267 9.19 -2.83 12.58
CA TRP A 267 9.47 -2.08 13.81
C TRP A 267 10.87 -2.39 14.36
N ASP A 268 11.25 -3.67 14.40
CA ASP A 268 12.59 -4.06 14.88
C ASP A 268 13.70 -3.49 13.98
N LEU A 269 13.50 -3.41 12.66
CA LEU A 269 14.46 -2.78 11.75
C LEU A 269 14.58 -1.27 11.98
N LEU A 270 13.45 -0.57 12.06
CA LEU A 270 13.42 0.88 12.27
C LEU A 270 14.01 1.26 13.63
N SER A 271 13.63 0.54 14.70
CA SER A 271 14.10 0.83 16.05
C SER A 271 15.59 0.56 16.23
N ASN A 272 16.18 -0.41 15.52
CA ASN A 272 17.62 -0.65 15.56
C ASN A 272 18.44 0.40 14.80
N ASN A 273 17.84 1.09 13.83
CA ASN A 273 18.51 2.10 12.99
C ASN A 273 18.44 3.53 13.55
N SER A 274 17.76 3.74 14.68
CA SER A 274 17.67 5.04 15.36
C SER A 274 18.07 4.88 16.82
N GLU A 275 19.06 5.67 17.29
CA GLU A 275 19.48 5.66 18.69
C GLU A 275 18.32 6.00 19.64
N LYS A 276 17.48 6.96 19.24
CA LYS A 276 16.30 7.39 20.02
C LYS A 276 15.25 6.31 20.12
N LEU A 277 14.97 5.61 19.02
CA LEU A 277 14.01 4.50 19.05
C LEU A 277 14.56 3.29 19.79
N LYS A 278 15.87 3.01 19.66
CA LYS A 278 16.54 1.92 20.37
C LYS A 278 16.46 2.07 21.89
N GLU A 279 16.65 3.29 22.39
CA GLU A 279 16.52 3.62 23.82
C GLU A 279 15.15 3.21 24.37
N VAL A 280 14.06 3.55 23.67
CA VAL A 280 12.70 3.20 24.07
C VAL A 280 12.43 1.70 23.88
N ASN A 281 12.87 1.13 22.75
CA ASN A 281 12.58 -0.25 22.37
C ASN A 281 13.22 -1.27 23.33
N ASN A 282 14.38 -0.96 23.90
CA ASN A 282 15.09 -1.87 24.82
C ASN A 282 14.25 -2.26 26.04
N GLU A 283 13.42 -1.35 26.56
CA GLU A 283 12.63 -1.60 27.77
C GLU A 283 11.13 -1.74 27.48
N TYR A 284 10.61 -0.98 26.50
CA TYR A 284 9.18 -0.95 26.19
C TYR A 284 8.83 -1.63 24.87
N GLY A 285 9.78 -2.30 24.21
CA GLY A 285 9.58 -2.89 22.89
C GLY A 285 8.41 -3.88 22.81
N SER A 286 8.21 -4.71 23.84
CA SER A 286 7.05 -5.62 23.91
C SER A 286 5.73 -4.86 23.93
N HIS A 287 5.64 -3.78 24.71
CA HIS A 287 4.43 -2.95 24.79
C HIS A 287 4.18 -2.13 23.54
N ILE A 288 5.24 -1.66 22.87
CA ILE A 288 5.11 -1.02 21.56
C ILE A 288 4.54 -2.05 20.57
N LYS A 289 5.11 -3.25 20.52
CA LYS A 289 4.62 -4.34 19.67
C LYS A 289 3.14 -4.66 19.94
N ASP A 290 2.71 -4.69 21.20
CA ASP A 290 1.30 -4.86 21.55
C ASP A 290 0.42 -3.76 20.93
N ILE A 291 0.85 -2.49 21.02
CA ILE A 291 0.12 -1.34 20.45
C ILE A 291 0.06 -1.43 18.92
N LEU A 292 1.17 -1.76 18.27
CA LEU A 292 1.26 -1.86 16.80
C LEU A 292 0.39 -2.99 16.23
N MET A 293 0.14 -4.04 17.03
CA MET A 293 -0.73 -5.15 16.64
C MET A 293 -2.23 -4.87 16.76
N ILE A 294 -2.65 -3.83 17.50
CA ILE A 294 -4.08 -3.51 17.72
C ILE A 294 -4.84 -3.35 16.40
N LYS A 295 -4.23 -2.67 15.42
CA LYS A 295 -4.83 -2.42 14.10
C LYS A 295 -4.27 -3.27 12.97
N ALA A 296 -3.31 -4.16 13.25
CA ALA A 296 -2.47 -4.79 12.24
C ALA A 296 -1.91 -3.73 11.27
N LEU A 297 -1.24 -2.71 11.83
CA LEU A 297 -0.73 -1.56 11.08
C LEU A 297 0.14 -2.01 9.89
N SER A 298 0.00 -1.31 8.76
CA SER A 298 0.83 -1.48 7.57
C SER A 298 2.27 -1.01 7.82
N LEU A 299 3.21 -1.42 6.97
CA LEU A 299 4.63 -1.05 7.11
C LEU A 299 4.81 0.48 7.09
N ARG A 300 4.01 1.18 6.27
CA ARG A 300 4.00 2.65 6.19
C ARG A 300 3.45 3.31 7.46
N GLU A 301 2.43 2.72 8.09
CA GLU A 301 1.92 3.20 9.37
C GLU A 301 2.95 2.97 10.49
N ILE A 302 3.67 1.85 10.47
CA ILE A 302 4.79 1.62 11.39
C ILE A 302 5.87 2.70 11.22
N GLU A 303 6.25 3.06 10.00
CA GLU A 303 7.18 4.18 9.74
C GLU A 303 6.64 5.50 10.26
N THR A 304 5.34 5.73 10.13
CA THR A 304 4.68 6.94 10.65
C THR A 304 4.77 6.99 12.16
N PHE A 305 4.43 5.90 12.84
CA PHE A 305 4.55 5.80 14.30
C PHE A 305 6.00 5.96 14.77
N ALA A 306 6.95 5.28 14.13
CA ALA A 306 8.37 5.39 14.44
C ALA A 306 8.87 6.83 14.32
N ARG A 307 8.50 7.53 13.23
CA ARG A 307 8.85 8.94 13.04
C ARG A 307 8.27 9.84 14.13
N HIS A 308 6.99 9.67 14.48
CA HIS A 308 6.36 10.48 15.54
C HIS A 308 6.95 10.18 16.91
N LEU A 309 7.30 8.92 17.19
CA LEU A 309 7.96 8.56 18.44
C LEU A 309 9.36 9.18 18.52
N GLU A 310 10.11 9.17 17.43
CA GLU A 310 11.43 9.81 17.37
C GLU A 310 11.33 11.33 17.57
N ILE A 311 10.40 11.99 16.87
CA ILE A 311 10.08 13.41 17.08
C ILE A 311 9.72 13.67 18.55
N TYR A 312 8.87 12.82 19.14
CA TYR A 312 8.53 12.93 20.56
C TYR A 312 9.76 12.81 21.46
N GLN A 313 10.63 11.81 21.26
CA GLN A 313 11.85 11.65 22.07
C GLN A 313 12.78 12.87 21.98
N ILE A 314 12.80 13.57 20.84
CA ILE A 314 13.61 14.77 20.63
C ILE A 314 12.98 15.98 21.33
N LEU A 315 11.67 16.18 21.17
CA LEU A 315 10.98 17.39 21.67
C LEU A 315 10.59 17.31 23.14
N ALA A 316 10.42 16.11 23.70
CA ALA A 316 9.85 15.93 25.02
C ALA A 316 10.80 16.26 26.18
N ASP A 317 12.11 16.44 25.92
CA ASP A 317 13.14 16.74 26.93
C ASP A 317 13.04 15.87 28.20
N GLU A 318 12.66 16.42 29.36
CA GLU A 318 12.42 15.66 30.60
C GLU A 318 11.27 14.64 30.51
N CYS A 319 10.33 14.84 29.57
CA CYS A 319 9.20 13.96 29.30
C CYS A 319 9.53 12.86 28.29
N ALA A 320 10.75 12.77 27.77
CA ALA A 320 11.18 11.66 26.93
C ALA A 320 11.00 10.30 27.64
N ILE A 321 10.83 9.23 26.88
CA ILE A 321 10.66 7.86 27.43
C ILE A 321 12.06 7.27 27.60
N LYS A 322 12.66 7.51 28.76
CA LYS A 322 14.01 7.04 29.11
C LYS A 322 13.96 5.62 29.71
N PRO A 323 15.09 4.89 29.73
CA PRO A 323 15.20 3.67 30.50
C PRO A 323 14.81 3.90 31.96
N ARG A 324 14.08 2.97 32.56
CA ARG A 324 13.51 3.00 33.91
C ARG A 324 12.44 4.08 34.14
N SER A 325 11.92 4.70 33.09
CA SER A 325 10.70 5.51 33.22
C SER A 325 9.59 4.68 33.89
N PRO A 326 8.74 5.27 34.74
CA PRO A 326 7.61 4.54 35.29
C PRO A 326 6.74 3.97 34.17
N LEU A 327 6.43 2.67 34.26
CA LEU A 327 5.73 1.94 33.20
C LEU A 327 4.43 2.63 32.78
N CYS A 328 3.65 3.12 33.75
CA CYS A 328 2.42 3.85 33.49
C CYS A 328 2.67 5.14 32.68
N GLN A 329 3.71 5.93 33.01
CA GLN A 329 4.08 7.13 32.26
C GLN A 329 4.52 6.79 30.84
N ALA A 330 5.41 5.81 30.69
CA ALA A 330 5.89 5.37 29.39
C ALA A 330 4.74 4.92 28.48
N LEU A 331 3.84 4.07 28.99
CA LEU A 331 2.67 3.60 28.23
C LEU A 331 1.71 4.72 27.86
N THR A 332 1.43 5.67 28.78
CA THR A 332 0.59 6.82 28.46
C THR A 332 1.20 7.70 27.37
N ARG A 333 2.52 7.91 27.40
CA ARG A 333 3.24 8.65 26.35
C ARG A 333 3.21 7.90 25.01
N LEU A 334 3.41 6.58 25.01
CA LEU A 334 3.28 5.73 23.80
C LEU A 334 1.88 5.80 23.21
N ILE A 335 0.84 5.71 24.04
CA ILE A 335 -0.56 5.85 23.59
C ILE A 335 -0.81 7.25 23.04
N SER A 336 -0.20 8.28 23.63
CA SER A 336 -0.31 9.66 23.13
C SER A 336 0.32 9.82 21.75
N VAL A 337 1.52 9.25 21.54
CA VAL A 337 2.18 9.22 20.23
C VAL A 337 1.34 8.46 19.21
N TYR A 338 0.84 7.27 19.57
CA TYR A 338 -0.03 6.49 18.72
C TYR A 338 -1.31 7.26 18.36
N PHE A 339 -1.94 7.90 19.34
CA PHE A 339 -3.16 8.69 19.13
C PHE A 339 -2.90 9.92 18.27
N SER A 340 -1.74 10.57 18.40
CA SER A 340 -1.35 11.65 17.49
C SER A 340 -1.17 11.20 16.04
N CYS A 341 -0.82 9.92 15.81
CA CYS A 341 -0.66 9.38 14.46
C CYS A 341 -2.00 8.95 13.84
N PHE A 342 -2.86 8.30 14.62
CA PHE A 342 -4.00 7.53 14.11
C PHE A 342 -5.33 7.87 14.80
N GLY A 343 -5.35 8.91 15.64
CA GLY A 343 -6.52 9.47 16.29
C GLY A 343 -7.22 10.50 15.41
N GLU A 344 -8.37 10.97 15.90
CA GLU A 344 -9.04 12.15 15.34
C GLU A 344 -8.30 13.42 15.80
N ASP A 345 -8.43 14.53 15.05
CA ASP A 345 -7.75 15.78 15.36
C ASP A 345 -8.04 16.26 16.80
N THR A 346 -6.95 16.54 17.53
CA THR A 346 -6.94 16.92 18.94
C THR A 346 -6.74 18.42 19.15
N SER A 347 -6.66 19.21 18.08
CA SER A 347 -6.48 20.66 18.12
C SER A 347 -7.49 21.40 19.00
N ASN A 348 -8.66 20.80 19.25
CA ASN A 348 -9.75 21.35 20.07
C ASN A 348 -9.89 20.72 21.48
N ILE A 349 -8.92 19.94 21.96
CA ILE A 349 -8.99 19.36 23.32
C ILE A 349 -8.29 20.29 24.30
N ASP A 350 -9.00 21.27 24.86
CA ASP A 350 -8.46 22.15 25.90
C ASP A 350 -8.24 21.41 27.24
N SER A 351 -9.09 20.41 27.51
CA SER A 351 -9.03 19.57 28.71
C SER A 351 -9.47 18.14 28.41
N PHE A 352 -8.91 17.19 29.15
CA PHE A 352 -9.26 15.78 29.00
C PHE A 352 -10.66 15.51 29.56
N ASN A 353 -11.55 14.93 28.74
CA ASN A 353 -12.93 14.67 29.09
C ASN A 353 -13.44 13.34 28.51
N LYS A 354 -14.73 13.03 28.72
CA LYS A 354 -15.36 11.78 28.25
C LYS A 354 -15.32 11.62 26.73
N GLU A 355 -15.40 12.72 25.98
CA GLU A 355 -15.33 12.68 24.52
C GLU A 355 -13.92 12.37 24.03
N ALA A 356 -12.91 13.01 24.62
CA ALA A 356 -11.50 12.73 24.36
C ALA A 356 -11.15 11.26 24.64
N LEU A 357 -11.62 10.71 25.77
CA LEU A 357 -11.44 9.30 26.09
C LEU A 357 -12.06 8.39 25.02
N LYS A 358 -13.30 8.66 24.58
CA LYS A 358 -13.96 7.88 23.53
C LYS A 358 -13.19 7.92 22.20
N LYS A 359 -12.63 9.08 21.83
CA LYS A 359 -11.78 9.22 20.63
C LYS A 359 -10.51 8.35 20.73
N ILE A 360 -9.85 8.32 21.88
CA ILE A 360 -8.68 7.47 22.14
C ILE A 360 -9.05 5.98 22.07
N MET A 361 -10.12 5.58 22.77
CA MET A 361 -10.61 4.20 22.75
C MET A 361 -10.93 3.74 21.33
N LYS A 362 -11.61 4.59 20.53
CA LYS A 362 -11.90 4.34 19.12
C LYS A 362 -10.62 4.18 18.30
N SER A 363 -9.61 5.03 18.50
CA SER A 363 -8.31 4.91 17.80
C SER A 363 -7.56 3.61 18.14
N LEU A 364 -7.72 3.10 19.37
CA LEU A 364 -7.14 1.83 19.82
C LEU A 364 -8.06 0.62 19.58
N ARG A 365 -9.13 0.74 18.77
CA ARG A 365 -10.15 -0.32 18.58
C ARG A 365 -10.57 -0.98 19.90
N PHE A 366 -10.67 -0.17 20.96
CA PHE A 366 -11.06 -0.65 22.27
C PHE A 366 -12.57 -0.83 22.28
N GLU A 367 -13.02 -2.08 22.34
CA GLU A 367 -14.44 -2.43 22.43
C GLU A 367 -14.84 -2.76 23.86
N SER A 368 -14.05 -3.58 24.54
CA SER A 368 -14.29 -3.99 25.92
C SER A 368 -13.00 -4.50 26.56
N PHE A 369 -13.00 -4.53 27.89
CA PHE A 369 -12.03 -5.24 28.70
C PHE A 369 -12.17 -6.76 28.45
N PRO A 370 -11.08 -7.50 28.21
CA PRO A 370 -11.13 -8.94 28.01
C PRO A 370 -11.74 -9.66 29.22
N VAL A 371 -12.55 -10.69 28.98
CA VAL A 371 -13.21 -11.46 30.05
C VAL A 371 -12.18 -12.13 30.97
N ASP A 372 -11.06 -12.61 30.41
CA ASP A 372 -10.04 -13.36 31.14
C ASP A 372 -8.87 -12.51 31.67
N LEU A 373 -9.09 -11.19 31.85
CA LEU A 373 -8.08 -10.26 32.40
C LEU A 373 -7.42 -10.78 33.69
N THR A 374 -8.19 -11.51 34.49
CA THR A 374 -7.77 -12.05 35.79
C THR A 374 -6.88 -13.29 35.67
N GLN A 375 -6.94 -14.02 34.55
CA GLN A 375 -6.29 -15.32 34.37
C GLN A 375 -5.11 -15.27 33.39
N ASN A 376 -5.03 -14.27 32.51
CA ASN A 376 -4.06 -14.25 31.42
C ASN A 376 -2.94 -13.21 31.63
N SER A 377 -1.70 -13.68 31.76
CA SER A 377 -0.50 -12.83 31.89
C SER A 377 -0.12 -12.08 30.60
N LYS A 378 -0.85 -12.30 29.50
CA LYS A 378 -0.59 -11.71 28.17
C LYS A 378 -1.50 -10.52 27.83
N THR A 379 -2.24 -9.97 28.81
CA THR A 379 -3.06 -8.78 28.55
C THR A 379 -2.16 -7.59 28.22
N PRO A 380 -2.37 -6.92 27.07
CA PRO A 380 -1.65 -5.70 26.74
C PRO A 380 -1.80 -4.62 27.82
N TYR A 381 -0.70 -3.97 28.18
CA TYR A 381 -0.72 -3.04 29.31
C TYR A 381 -1.44 -1.71 29.00
N TYR A 382 -1.75 -1.42 27.72
CA TYR A 382 -2.53 -0.24 27.36
C TYR A 382 -3.96 -0.26 27.93
N TYR A 383 -4.53 -1.44 28.24
CA TYR A 383 -5.82 -1.56 28.92
C TYR A 383 -5.83 -0.85 30.28
N TYR A 384 -4.71 -0.93 31.01
CA TYR A 384 -4.58 -0.26 32.31
C TYR A 384 -4.44 1.26 32.18
N VAL A 385 -3.90 1.75 31.07
CA VAL A 385 -3.91 3.19 30.77
C VAL A 385 -5.32 3.67 30.48
N ILE A 386 -6.10 2.93 29.68
CA ILE A 386 -7.51 3.27 29.42
C ILE A 386 -8.31 3.28 30.72
N TYR A 387 -8.12 2.27 31.58
CA TYR A 387 -8.77 2.23 32.89
C TYR A 387 -8.36 3.41 33.78
N GLY A 388 -7.08 3.78 33.79
CA GLY A 388 -6.59 4.93 34.54
C GLY A 388 -7.20 6.25 34.06
N LEU A 389 -7.31 6.44 32.75
CA LEU A 389 -8.01 7.58 32.15
C LEU A 389 -9.51 7.60 32.50
N MET A 390 -10.17 6.42 32.55
CA MET A 390 -11.55 6.31 33.00
C MET A 390 -11.72 6.77 34.45
N LYS A 391 -10.83 6.35 35.35
CA LYS A 391 -10.87 6.72 36.77
C LYS A 391 -10.74 8.23 36.98
N GLU A 392 -9.81 8.89 36.28
CA GLU A 392 -9.56 10.32 36.46
C GLU A 392 -10.76 11.22 36.10
N ILE A 393 -11.65 10.76 35.21
CA ILE A 393 -12.85 11.50 34.80
C ILE A 393 -14.15 10.91 35.36
N ASN A 394 -14.05 10.01 36.35
CA ASN A 394 -15.17 9.27 36.92
C ASN A 394 -16.07 8.59 35.86
N PHE A 395 -15.44 7.99 34.85
CA PHE A 395 -16.12 7.24 33.81
C PHE A 395 -16.39 5.81 34.27
N ASN A 396 -17.65 5.36 34.21
CA ASN A 396 -18.02 4.02 34.63
C ASN A 396 -17.56 2.98 33.59
N PRO A 397 -16.68 2.02 33.94
CA PRO A 397 -16.17 1.01 33.02
C PRO A 397 -17.18 -0.11 32.72
N THR A 398 -18.28 -0.20 33.47
CA THR A 398 -19.22 -1.34 33.41
C THR A 398 -19.76 -1.62 32.01
N SER A 399 -20.05 -0.59 31.22
CA SER A 399 -20.53 -0.74 29.84
C SER A 399 -19.48 -1.27 28.86
N TYR A 400 -18.24 -1.46 29.31
CA TYR A 400 -17.11 -1.97 28.54
C TYR A 400 -16.59 -3.30 29.11
N ILE A 401 -17.39 -4.00 29.91
CA ILE A 401 -17.07 -5.35 30.40
C ILE A 401 -18.08 -6.30 29.73
N ALA A 402 -17.57 -7.29 29.00
CA ALA A 402 -18.40 -8.10 28.11
C ALA A 402 -19.36 -9.07 28.82
N ASN A 403 -19.07 -9.42 30.08
CA ASN A 403 -19.87 -10.38 30.84
C ASN A 403 -20.35 -9.74 32.16
N ASP A 404 -21.67 -9.62 32.32
CA ASP A 404 -22.29 -9.05 33.51
C ASP A 404 -21.88 -9.78 34.80
N GLN A 405 -21.68 -11.10 34.72
CA GLN A 405 -21.25 -11.93 35.85
C GLN A 405 -19.79 -11.67 36.25
N ALA A 406 -18.96 -11.15 35.32
CA ALA A 406 -17.55 -10.86 35.55
C ALA A 406 -17.28 -9.42 36.00
N ILE A 407 -18.28 -8.51 35.93
CA ILE A 407 -18.11 -7.07 36.22
C ILE A 407 -17.36 -6.84 37.54
N GLN A 408 -17.82 -7.45 38.62
CA GLN A 408 -17.25 -7.21 39.96
C GLN A 408 -15.79 -7.67 40.04
N GLU A 409 -15.48 -8.86 39.52
CA GLU A 409 -14.13 -9.42 39.53
C GLU A 409 -13.18 -8.63 38.64
N THR A 410 -13.61 -8.26 37.43
CA THR A 410 -12.83 -7.45 36.50
C THR A 410 -12.56 -6.05 37.08
N ILE A 411 -13.56 -5.38 37.66
CA ILE A 411 -13.37 -4.07 38.30
C ILE A 411 -12.40 -4.19 39.47
N LYS A 412 -12.57 -5.18 40.35
CA LYS A 412 -11.67 -5.42 41.48
C LYS A 412 -10.22 -5.62 41.01
N PHE A 413 -10.01 -6.45 39.99
CA PHE A 413 -8.69 -6.67 39.42
C PHE A 413 -8.08 -5.40 38.83
N LEU A 414 -8.86 -4.63 38.07
CA LEU A 414 -8.42 -3.36 37.49
C LEU A 414 -8.09 -2.33 38.56
N ASP A 415 -8.88 -2.26 39.63
CA ASP A 415 -8.62 -1.40 40.80
C ASP A 415 -7.32 -1.79 41.52
N GLU A 416 -7.10 -3.08 41.78
CA GLU A 416 -5.85 -3.58 42.37
C GLU A 416 -4.63 -3.27 41.49
N ARG A 417 -4.77 -3.44 40.16
CA ARG A 417 -3.70 -3.13 39.20
C ARG A 417 -3.44 -1.64 39.09
N TYR A 418 -4.48 -0.83 38.99
CA TYR A 418 -4.39 0.63 39.01
C TYR A 418 -3.68 1.09 40.28
N ALA A 419 -4.12 0.62 41.45
CA ALA A 419 -3.47 0.93 42.73
C ALA A 419 -1.98 0.56 42.71
N ARG A 420 -1.59 -0.64 42.27
CA ARG A 420 -0.18 -1.04 42.15
C ARG A 420 0.62 -0.16 41.19
N MET A 421 0.04 0.23 40.05
CA MET A 421 0.70 1.11 39.08
C MET A 421 0.85 2.54 39.62
N THR A 422 -0.05 2.99 40.49
CA THR A 422 0.04 4.29 41.17
C THR A 422 0.96 4.28 42.41
N PHE A 423 1.06 3.16 43.14
CA PHE A 423 1.79 3.04 44.40
C PHE A 423 3.33 3.02 44.23
N LEU A 424 3.81 2.86 42.99
CA LEU A 424 5.24 2.92 42.65
C LEU A 424 5.81 4.37 42.58
N ASN A 425 5.15 5.34 43.21
CA ASN A 425 5.63 6.70 43.54
C ASN A 425 6.20 7.56 42.38
N PHE A 426 5.33 8.41 41.82
CA PHE A 426 5.64 9.84 41.61
C PHE A 426 4.43 10.64 42.10
N SER A 427 4.66 11.64 42.96
CA SER A 427 3.65 12.46 43.62
C SER A 427 2.74 13.28 42.70
N ASP A 428 2.91 13.18 41.37
CA ASP A 428 2.22 13.99 40.35
C ASP A 428 1.77 13.19 39.10
N TYR A 429 1.68 11.86 39.19
CA TYR A 429 1.28 11.07 38.03
C TYR A 429 -0.23 11.16 37.77
N SER A 430 -0.59 11.87 36.70
CA SER A 430 -1.92 11.84 36.09
C SER A 430 -1.81 11.33 34.65
N TYR A 431 -2.62 10.32 34.32
CA TYR A 431 -2.77 9.77 32.99
C TYR A 431 -3.22 10.86 32.01
N SER A 432 -4.27 11.61 32.35
CA SER A 432 -4.79 12.68 31.50
C SER A 432 -3.80 13.83 31.34
N LYS A 433 -3.14 14.28 32.41
CA LYS A 433 -2.11 15.33 32.33
C LYS A 433 -0.91 14.89 31.48
N THR A 434 -0.44 13.66 31.66
CA THR A 434 0.66 13.08 30.86
C THR A 434 0.28 12.98 29.39
N LEU A 435 -0.96 12.54 29.12
CA LEU A 435 -1.48 12.43 27.78
C LEU A 435 -1.58 13.80 27.09
N MET A 436 -2.24 14.76 27.74
CA MET A 436 -2.40 16.11 27.20
C MET A 436 -1.06 16.81 26.98
N LYS A 437 -0.11 16.69 27.93
CA LYS A 437 1.23 17.24 27.77
C LYS A 437 1.95 16.62 26.56
N SER A 438 1.81 15.31 26.36
CA SER A 438 2.45 14.62 25.24
C SER A 438 1.84 15.01 23.89
N LEU A 439 0.52 15.19 23.83
CA LEU A 439 -0.16 15.69 22.63
C LEU A 439 0.26 17.13 22.31
N ARG A 440 0.36 18.01 23.30
CA ARG A 440 0.85 19.39 23.11
C ARG A 440 2.25 19.45 22.51
N ILE A 441 3.15 18.60 23.00
CA ILE A 441 4.51 18.46 22.46
C ILE A 441 4.46 18.08 20.97
N LEU A 442 3.66 17.08 20.60
CA LEU A 442 3.53 16.62 19.21
C LEU A 442 2.84 17.64 18.29
N SER A 443 1.97 18.50 18.83
CA SER A 443 1.34 19.60 18.11
C SER A 443 2.15 20.90 18.13
N PHE A 444 3.37 20.90 18.68
CA PHE A 444 4.21 22.10 18.83
C PHE A 444 3.54 23.25 19.59
N GLN A 445 2.62 22.95 20.51
CA GLN A 445 1.97 23.92 21.38
C GLN A 445 2.83 24.18 22.63
N SER A 446 2.75 25.39 23.19
CA SER A 446 3.40 25.70 24.47
C SER A 446 2.85 24.79 25.57
N ILE A 447 3.75 24.21 26.37
CA ILE A 447 3.46 23.21 27.40
C ILE A 447 2.70 23.81 28.58
#